data_AF-A0A847ADW2-F1
#
_entry.id   AF-A0A847ADW2-F1
#
_cell.length_a   1.000
_cell.length_b   1.000
_cell.length_c   1.000
_cell.angle_alpha   90.00
_cell.angle_beta   90.00
_cell.angle_gamma   90.00
#
_symmetry.space_group_name_H-M   'P 1'
#
loop_
_entity.id
_entity.type
_entity.pdbx_description
1 polymer ?
#
loop_
_entity_poly.entity_id
_entity_poly.type
_entity_poly.pdbx_seq_one_letter_code
_entity_poly.pdbx_strand_id
1 'polypeptide(L)'
;MISKVQGIKFYAKAAEQDVDLQLFFEKKKQKENFYNTVLVYGHNGSGKSTLARAFKSIGSGDEPGVERPELLDKSKRPVQPGPDARLPIFVFDESYITDNVRINKEGLSSIVLFGEQVGLDSRIQELKKELAALGDELEKAKSKKEALSGMKNLESPDFAKESLRDRLKGDRSWAGREKTIKGLKHNSPVRE
;
A
#
# COMPACT_ATOMS: atom_id res chain seq x y z
N MET A 1 -5.21 -16.03 34.16
CA MET A 1 -3.94 -16.24 33.42
C MET A 1 -3.05 -15.00 33.47
N ILE A 2 -3.55 -13.79 33.19
CA ILE A 2 -2.77 -12.54 33.33
C ILE A 2 -2.22 -12.29 34.73
N SER A 3 -2.95 -12.65 35.79
CA SER A 3 -2.47 -12.52 37.18
C SER A 3 -1.18 -13.28 37.50
N LYS A 4 -0.77 -14.20 36.62
CA LYS A 4 0.50 -14.94 36.76
C LYS A 4 1.66 -14.24 36.07
N VAL A 5 1.43 -13.27 35.19
CA VAL A 5 2.49 -12.58 34.45
C VAL A 5 3.20 -11.61 35.38
N GLN A 6 4.50 -11.82 35.57
CA GLN A 6 5.36 -11.04 36.45
C GLN A 6 6.57 -10.44 35.74
N GLY A 7 6.89 -10.92 34.54
CA GLY A 7 8.00 -10.42 33.75
C GLY A 7 7.93 -10.86 32.30
N ILE A 8 8.97 -10.54 31.57
CA ILE A 8 9.17 -10.90 30.17
C ILE A 8 10.64 -11.25 29.94
N LYS A 9 10.87 -12.26 29.11
CA LYS A 9 12.19 -12.60 28.56
C LYS A 9 12.14 -12.52 27.05
N PHE A 10 13.19 -12.01 26.42
CA PHE A 10 13.33 -11.97 24.97
C PHE A 10 14.79 -11.74 24.56
N TYR A 11 15.14 -12.06 23.32
CA TYR A 11 16.44 -11.72 22.75
C TYR A 11 16.33 -10.40 21.97
N ALA A 12 17.15 -9.41 22.32
CA ALA A 12 17.18 -8.11 21.68
C ALA A 12 18.27 -8.08 20.59
N LYS A 13 17.89 -8.05 19.31
CA LYS A 13 18.86 -8.10 18.20
C LYS A 13 19.86 -6.95 18.21
N ALA A 14 19.37 -5.73 18.45
CA ALA A 14 20.20 -4.52 18.41
C ALA A 14 21.31 -4.49 19.48
N ALA A 15 21.11 -5.22 20.58
CA ALA A 15 22.07 -5.33 21.67
C ALA A 15 22.71 -6.73 21.75
N GLU A 16 22.36 -7.63 20.82
CA GLU A 16 22.81 -9.02 20.75
C GLU A 16 22.80 -9.76 22.11
N GLN A 17 21.74 -9.57 22.90
CA GLN A 17 21.66 -10.09 24.26
C GLN A 17 20.27 -10.59 24.63
N ASP A 18 20.23 -11.59 25.50
CA ASP A 18 19.01 -11.98 26.20
C ASP A 18 18.67 -10.95 27.29
N VAL A 19 17.44 -10.48 27.26
CA VAL A 19 16.85 -9.55 28.22
C VAL A 19 15.84 -10.32 29.07
N ASP A 20 16.02 -10.30 30.39
CA ASP A 20 15.11 -10.88 31.38
C ASP A 20 14.72 -9.79 32.38
N LEU A 21 13.45 -9.39 32.33
CA LEU A 21 12.90 -8.30 33.15
C LEU A 21 11.73 -8.80 33.99
N GLN A 22 11.88 -8.74 35.31
CA GLN A 22 10.75 -8.79 36.24
C GLN A 22 10.18 -7.38 36.39
N LEU A 23 8.93 -7.21 35.98
CA LEU A 23 8.26 -5.92 35.91
C LEU A 23 7.20 -5.79 37.00
N PHE A 24 6.36 -6.80 37.17
CA PHE A 24 5.18 -6.75 38.05
C PHE A 24 5.40 -7.43 39.41
N PHE A 25 6.62 -7.88 39.69
CA PHE A 25 6.97 -8.57 40.92
C PHE A 25 8.31 -8.08 41.47
N GLU A 26 8.37 -7.93 42.80
CA GLU A 26 9.62 -7.71 43.51
C GLU A 26 9.62 -8.46 44.84
N LYS A 27 10.72 -9.15 45.13
CA LYS A 27 10.93 -9.81 46.42
C LYS A 27 11.96 -9.02 47.24
N LYS A 28 11.51 -8.40 48.33
CA LYS A 28 12.39 -7.72 49.29
C LYS A 28 12.39 -8.47 50.62
N LYS A 29 13.53 -9.05 50.99
CA LYS A 29 13.68 -9.91 52.17
C LYS A 29 12.67 -11.07 52.13
N GLN A 30 11.77 -11.16 53.10
CA GLN A 30 10.69 -12.17 53.16
C GLN A 30 9.35 -11.66 52.63
N LYS A 31 9.27 -10.43 52.10
CA LYS A 31 8.01 -9.87 51.57
C LYS A 31 7.98 -9.93 50.05
N GLU A 32 6.90 -10.50 49.52
CA GLU A 32 6.58 -10.51 48.10
C GLU A 32 5.64 -9.33 47.80
N ASN A 33 6.03 -8.48 46.85
CA ASN A 33 5.21 -7.37 46.36
C ASN A 33 4.82 -7.62 44.90
N PHE A 34 3.56 -7.34 44.59
CA PHE A 34 3.00 -7.45 43.24
C PHE A 34 2.51 -6.07 42.80
N TYR A 35 2.74 -5.73 41.54
CA TYR A 35 2.43 -4.43 40.97
C TYR A 35 1.50 -4.61 39.77
N ASN A 36 0.44 -3.80 39.70
CA ASN A 36 -0.46 -3.79 38.54
C ASN A 36 -0.03 -2.78 37.47
N THR A 37 0.94 -1.91 37.79
CA THR A 37 1.40 -0.82 36.95
C THR A 37 2.90 -0.63 37.15
N VAL A 38 3.62 -0.45 36.06
CA VAL A 38 5.08 -0.31 36.05
C VAL A 38 5.42 0.88 35.17
N LEU A 39 6.26 1.78 35.69
CA LEU A 39 6.80 2.89 34.92
C LEU A 39 8.23 2.55 34.49
N VAL A 40 8.44 2.40 33.18
CA VAL A 40 9.77 2.20 32.60
C VAL A 40 10.18 3.49 31.91
N TYR A 41 11.30 4.07 32.32
CA TYR A 41 11.86 5.29 31.75
C TYR A 41 13.37 5.17 31.55
N GLY A 42 13.93 6.01 30.68
CA GLY A 42 15.34 5.96 30.31
C GLY A 42 15.64 6.86 29.11
N HIS A 43 16.92 7.03 28.80
CA HIS A 43 17.37 7.86 27.67
C HIS A 43 16.94 7.29 26.31
N ASN A 44 17.00 8.11 25.26
CA ASN A 44 16.80 7.61 23.90
C ASN A 44 17.85 6.54 23.57
N GLY A 45 17.43 5.46 22.90
CA GLY A 45 18.28 4.30 22.64
C GLY A 45 18.40 3.29 23.79
N SER A 46 17.82 3.54 24.97
CA SER A 46 17.90 2.62 26.12
C SER A 46 17.05 1.33 25.99
N GLY A 47 16.46 1.07 24.82
CA GLY A 47 15.66 -0.14 24.57
C GLY A 47 14.18 -0.08 24.98
N LYS A 48 13.63 1.10 25.32
CA LYS A 48 12.19 1.25 25.68
C LYS A 48 11.25 0.74 24.57
N SER A 49 11.48 1.18 23.33
CA SER A 49 10.68 0.75 22.18
C SER A 49 10.91 -0.74 21.86
N THR A 50 12.10 -1.28 22.15
CA THR A 50 12.38 -2.72 22.03
C THR A 50 11.56 -3.54 23.02
N LEU A 51 11.43 -3.08 24.27
CA LEU A 51 10.55 -3.72 25.26
C LEU A 51 9.08 -3.69 24.81
N ALA A 52 8.61 -2.55 24.27
CA ALA A 52 7.26 -2.45 23.72
C ALA A 52 7.03 -3.46 22.58
N ARG A 53 7.98 -3.58 21.65
CA ARG A 53 7.95 -4.59 20.58
C ARG A 53 7.95 -6.02 21.10
N ALA A 54 8.66 -6.31 22.21
CA ALA A 54 8.64 -7.64 22.81
C ALA A 54 7.25 -8.04 23.31
N PHE A 55 6.53 -7.12 23.96
CA PHE A 55 5.13 -7.35 24.34
C PHE A 55 4.22 -7.48 23.12
N LYS A 56 4.40 -6.61 22.12
CA LYS A 56 3.62 -6.64 20.89
C LYS A 56 3.80 -7.97 20.15
N SER A 57 5.03 -8.50 20.12
CA SER A 57 5.35 -9.77 19.49
C SER A 57 4.53 -10.95 20.05
N ILE A 58 4.30 -10.96 21.36
CA ILE A 58 3.50 -11.99 22.04
C ILE A 58 2.00 -11.86 21.71
N GLY A 59 1.51 -10.64 21.52
CA GLY A 59 0.09 -10.36 21.29
C GLY A 59 -0.35 -10.48 19.82
N SER A 60 0.49 -10.02 18.88
CA SER A 60 0.15 -9.89 17.46
C SER A 60 1.00 -10.74 16.50
N GLY A 61 2.01 -11.46 17.00
CA GLY A 61 2.98 -12.21 16.18
C GLY A 61 4.27 -11.43 15.96
N ASP A 62 5.19 -11.99 15.17
CA ASP A 62 6.59 -11.57 15.12
C ASP A 62 6.83 -10.07 14.86
N GLU A 63 7.60 -9.45 15.76
CA GLU A 63 8.04 -8.05 15.63
C GLU A 63 9.55 -7.96 15.30
N PRO A 64 9.96 -7.06 14.39
CA PRO A 64 11.37 -6.88 14.04
C PRO A 64 12.25 -6.52 15.24
N GLY A 65 13.44 -7.11 15.30
CA GLY A 65 14.45 -6.77 16.31
C GLY A 65 14.29 -7.48 17.66
N VAL A 66 13.26 -8.30 17.82
CA VAL A 66 13.02 -9.12 19.01
C VAL A 66 12.87 -10.60 18.60
N GLU A 67 13.47 -11.52 19.35
CA GLU A 67 13.27 -12.96 19.16
C GLU A 67 12.89 -13.67 20.45
N ARG A 68 12.19 -14.80 20.32
CA ARG A 68 11.82 -15.71 21.41
C ARG A 68 11.22 -14.99 22.64
N PRO A 69 10.20 -14.13 22.48
CA PRO A 69 9.62 -13.43 23.61
C PRO A 69 8.71 -14.37 24.42
N GLU A 70 8.89 -14.38 25.73
CA GLU A 70 8.15 -15.23 26.67
C GLU A 70 7.70 -14.41 27.88
N LEU A 71 6.43 -14.53 28.27
CA LEU A 71 5.96 -13.99 29.55
C LEU A 71 6.40 -14.92 30.67
N LEU A 72 6.81 -14.35 31.80
CA LEU A 72 7.34 -15.08 32.94
C LEU A 72 6.42 -14.96 34.15
N ASP A 73 6.36 -16.01 34.97
CA ASP A 73 5.75 -15.98 36.30
C ASP A 73 6.71 -15.47 37.39
N LYS A 74 6.26 -15.41 38.65
CA LYS A 74 7.09 -14.98 39.79
C LYS A 74 8.34 -15.84 40.00
N SER A 75 8.30 -17.09 39.53
CA SER A 75 9.39 -18.06 39.58
C SER A 75 10.21 -18.09 38.29
N LYS A 76 10.05 -17.08 37.41
CA LYS A 76 10.71 -16.98 36.10
C LYS A 76 10.42 -18.14 35.15
N ARG A 77 9.27 -18.78 35.29
CA ARG A 77 8.84 -19.84 34.39
C ARG A 77 7.92 -19.27 33.30
N PRO A 78 7.98 -19.78 32.07
CA PRO A 78 7.09 -19.33 31.00
C PRO A 78 5.61 -19.47 31.38
N VAL A 79 4.84 -18.42 31.18
CA VAL A 79 3.39 -18.41 31.31
C VAL A 79 2.80 -18.81 29.97
N GLN A 80 2.35 -20.06 29.87
CA GLN A 80 1.69 -20.54 28.66
C GLN A 80 0.24 -20.01 28.59
N PRO A 81 -0.18 -19.40 27.46
CA PRO A 81 -1.60 -19.25 27.17
C PRO A 81 -2.27 -20.62 27.12
N GLY A 82 -3.51 -20.72 27.59
CA GLY A 82 -4.30 -21.93 27.41
C GLY A 82 -4.59 -22.21 25.91
N PRO A 83 -5.03 -23.43 25.56
CA PRO A 83 -5.19 -23.88 24.16
C PRO A 83 -5.98 -22.92 23.26
N ASP A 84 -6.98 -22.22 23.82
CA ASP A 84 -7.89 -21.33 23.09
C ASP A 84 -7.75 -19.84 23.47
N ALA A 85 -6.76 -19.48 24.29
CA ALA A 85 -6.67 -18.14 24.86
C ALA A 85 -5.53 -17.33 24.24
N ARG A 86 -5.84 -16.45 23.29
CA ARG A 86 -4.93 -15.32 22.99
C ARG A 86 -4.78 -14.46 24.23
N LEU A 87 -3.54 -14.12 24.60
CA LEU A 87 -3.30 -13.19 25.69
C LEU A 87 -3.77 -11.79 25.23
N PRO A 88 -4.65 -11.10 25.97
CA PRO A 88 -5.12 -9.77 25.58
C PRO A 88 -4.03 -8.73 25.88
N ILE A 89 -3.01 -8.69 25.04
CA ILE A 89 -1.90 -7.73 25.08
C ILE A 89 -2.17 -6.65 24.05
N PHE A 90 -2.23 -5.41 24.52
CA PHE A 90 -2.41 -4.23 23.66
C PHE A 90 -1.22 -3.30 23.86
N VAL A 91 -0.54 -2.96 22.76
CA VAL A 91 0.63 -2.08 22.78
C VAL A 91 0.32 -0.81 22.01
N PHE A 92 0.38 0.33 22.70
CA PHE A 92 0.16 1.66 22.14
C PHE A 92 1.52 2.36 22.00
N ASP A 93 2.23 2.07 20.91
CA ASP A 93 3.55 2.64 20.61
C ASP A 93 3.50 3.60 19.40
N GLU A 94 4.65 4.09 18.95
CA GLU A 94 4.76 4.99 17.79
C GLU A 94 4.21 4.35 16.50
N SER A 95 4.35 3.03 16.33
CA SER A 95 3.79 2.31 15.18
C SER A 95 2.27 2.31 15.24
N TYR A 96 1.69 2.06 16.41
CA TYR A 96 0.25 2.15 16.61
C TYR A 96 -0.28 3.55 16.25
N ILE A 97 0.40 4.60 16.70
CA ILE A 97 0.00 5.99 16.37
C ILE A 97 0.11 6.22 14.86
N THR A 98 1.22 5.81 14.24
CA THR A 98 1.44 6.01 12.80
C THR A 98 0.38 5.30 11.95
N ASP A 99 0.05 4.07 12.31
CA ASP A 99 -0.87 3.22 11.55
C ASP A 99 -2.33 3.62 11.78
N ASN A 100 -2.67 4.05 13.00
CA ASN A 100 -4.05 4.25 13.42
C ASN A 100 -4.43 5.72 13.59
N VAL A 101 -3.50 6.68 13.44
CA VAL A 101 -3.77 8.11 13.66
C VAL A 101 -3.20 8.92 12.49
N ARG A 102 -4.09 9.48 11.66
CA ARG A 102 -3.70 10.46 10.63
C ARG A 102 -4.23 11.85 10.98
N ILE A 103 -3.35 12.84 10.85
CA ILE A 103 -3.68 14.26 10.98
C ILE A 103 -3.76 14.82 9.55
N ASN A 104 -4.98 15.10 9.08
CA ASN A 104 -5.16 15.76 7.79
C ASN A 104 -4.87 17.25 7.96
N LYS A 105 -3.71 17.71 7.48
CA LYS A 105 -3.27 19.10 7.64
C LYS A 105 -3.87 20.00 6.55
N GLU A 106 -5.09 20.47 6.77
CA GLU A 106 -5.55 21.77 6.26
C GLU A 106 -6.38 22.50 7.32
N GLY A 107 -5.82 23.57 7.90
CA GLY A 107 -6.52 24.50 8.80
C GLY A 107 -6.75 24.03 10.26
N LEU A 108 -7.36 24.93 11.05
CA LEU A 108 -7.66 24.81 12.50
C LEU A 108 -8.62 23.68 12.89
N SER A 109 -9.06 22.87 11.92
CA SER A 109 -9.95 21.73 12.08
C SER A 109 -9.23 20.46 11.64
N SER A 110 -8.16 20.08 12.34
CA SER A 110 -7.48 18.80 12.12
C SER A 110 -8.38 17.65 12.55
N ILE A 111 -8.85 16.86 11.58
CA ILE A 111 -9.61 15.63 11.83
C ILE A 111 -8.60 14.53 12.20
N VAL A 112 -8.79 13.94 13.38
CA VAL A 112 -8.01 12.79 13.87
C VAL A 112 -8.79 11.53 13.48
N LEU A 113 -8.33 10.80 12.47
CA LEU A 113 -8.91 9.53 12.05
C LEU A 113 -8.33 8.40 12.92
N PHE A 114 -9.18 7.50 13.42
CA PHE A 114 -8.77 6.38 14.29
C PHE A 114 -8.98 5.02 13.60
N GLY A 115 -7.95 4.17 13.62
CA GLY A 115 -8.07 2.73 13.33
C GLY A 115 -8.54 2.39 11.91
N GLU A 116 -9.61 1.60 11.80
CA GLU A 116 -10.17 1.09 10.52
C GLU A 116 -10.47 2.21 9.50
N GLN A 117 -10.82 3.41 9.98
CA GLN A 117 -11.09 4.58 9.14
C GLN A 117 -9.85 5.05 8.36
N VAL A 118 -8.65 4.88 8.90
CA VAL A 118 -7.39 5.24 8.22
C VAL A 118 -7.11 4.31 7.03
N GLY A 119 -7.43 3.02 7.17
CA GLY A 119 -7.32 2.04 6.10
C GLY A 119 -8.29 2.32 4.96
N LEU A 120 -9.56 2.59 5.30
CA LEU A 120 -10.61 2.90 4.32
C LEU A 120 -10.29 4.18 3.53
N ASP A 121 -9.84 5.24 4.19
CA ASP A 121 -9.46 6.49 3.51
C ASP A 121 -8.26 6.29 2.56
N SER A 122 -7.28 5.48 2.95
CA SER A 122 -6.16 5.13 2.07
C SER A 122 -6.65 4.42 0.81
N ARG A 123 -7.58 3.46 0.97
CA ARG A 123 -8.16 2.72 -0.15
C ARG A 123 -9.00 3.61 -1.06
N ILE A 124 -9.76 4.55 -0.49
CA ILE A 124 -10.53 5.53 -1.27
C ILE A 124 -9.60 6.41 -2.11
N GLN A 125 -8.49 6.89 -1.54
CA GLN A 125 -7.53 7.72 -2.27
C GLN A 125 -6.84 6.96 -3.41
N GLU A 126 -6.49 5.69 -3.18
CA GLU A 126 -5.93 4.82 -4.22
C GLU A 126 -6.91 4.60 -5.36
N LEU A 127 -8.16 4.23 -5.06
CA LEU A 127 -9.21 4.04 -6.06
C LEU A 127 -9.52 5.31 -6.84
N LYS A 128 -9.46 6.50 -6.20
CA LYS A 128 -9.63 7.78 -6.90
C LYS A 128 -8.51 8.05 -7.91
N LYS A 129 -7.27 7.72 -7.57
CA LYS A 129 -6.13 7.85 -8.49
C LYS A 129 -6.26 6.89 -9.67
N GLU A 130 -6.65 5.64 -9.39
CA GLU A 130 -6.87 4.63 -10.43
C GLU A 130 -8.01 5.06 -11.37
N LEU A 131 -9.12 5.54 -10.83
CA LEU A 131 -10.25 6.04 -11.62
C LEU A 131 -9.84 7.22 -12.52
N ALA A 132 -9.05 8.16 -12.00
CA ALA A 132 -8.54 9.28 -12.80
C ALA A 132 -7.65 8.80 -13.94
N ALA A 133 -6.73 7.86 -13.68
CA ALA A 133 -5.84 7.30 -14.69
C ALA A 133 -6.62 6.56 -15.80
N LEU A 134 -7.60 5.72 -15.43
CA LEU A 134 -8.47 5.07 -16.42
C LEU A 134 -9.30 6.07 -17.22
N GLY A 135 -9.76 7.15 -16.59
CA GLY A 135 -10.46 8.24 -17.27
C GLY A 135 -9.60 8.88 -18.37
N ASP A 136 -8.34 9.19 -18.06
CA ASP A 136 -7.39 9.75 -19.01
C ASP A 136 -7.08 8.78 -20.17
N GLU A 137 -6.93 7.48 -19.89
CA GLU A 137 -6.73 6.47 -20.92
C GLU A 137 -7.94 6.32 -21.84
N LEU A 138 -9.15 6.37 -21.26
CA LEU A 138 -10.40 6.27 -22.00
C LEU A 138 -10.60 7.47 -22.94
N GLU A 139 -10.28 8.68 -22.49
CA GLU A 139 -10.31 9.87 -23.36
C GLU A 139 -9.27 9.82 -24.49
N LYS A 140 -8.05 9.31 -24.20
CA LYS A 140 -7.05 9.04 -25.26
C LYS A 140 -7.52 8.00 -26.26
N ALA A 141 -8.17 6.93 -25.79
CA ALA A 141 -8.70 5.90 -26.66
C ALA A 141 -9.86 6.42 -27.54
N LYS A 142 -10.76 7.22 -26.97
CA LYS A 142 -11.86 7.86 -27.72
C LYS A 142 -11.35 8.80 -28.80
N SER A 143 -10.45 9.72 -28.45
CA SER A 143 -9.86 10.66 -29.41
C SER A 143 -9.15 9.94 -30.55
N LYS A 144 -8.41 8.87 -30.27
CA LYS A 144 -7.78 8.03 -31.31
C LYS A 144 -8.81 7.32 -32.18
N LYS A 145 -9.90 6.81 -31.60
CA LYS A 145 -11.00 6.19 -32.35
C LYS A 145 -11.66 7.19 -33.29
N GLU A 146 -11.94 8.40 -32.81
CA GLU A 146 -12.51 9.49 -33.62
C GLU A 146 -11.56 9.91 -34.74
N ALA A 147 -10.25 9.97 -34.48
CA ALA A 147 -9.26 10.27 -35.50
C ALA A 147 -9.26 9.22 -36.63
N LEU A 148 -9.35 7.94 -36.28
CA LEU A 148 -9.40 6.82 -37.23
C LEU A 148 -10.72 6.73 -38.02
N SER A 149 -11.85 7.16 -37.43
CA SER A 149 -13.16 7.13 -38.10
C SER A 149 -13.51 8.43 -38.84
N GLY A 150 -12.68 9.47 -38.71
CA GLY A 150 -12.95 10.78 -39.29
C GLY A 150 -12.90 10.79 -40.81
N MET A 151 -14.04 11.09 -41.46
CA MET A 151 -14.20 11.14 -42.92
C MET A 151 -13.31 12.20 -43.63
N LYS A 152 -12.58 13.04 -42.89
CA LYS A 152 -11.64 14.04 -43.42
C LYS A 152 -10.32 14.06 -42.64
N ASN A 153 -9.98 12.97 -41.97
CA ASN A 153 -8.75 12.86 -41.21
C ASN A 153 -7.73 12.00 -41.96
N LEU A 154 -6.51 12.49 -42.13
CA LEU A 154 -5.39 11.74 -42.73
C LEU A 154 -5.04 10.46 -41.96
N GLU A 155 -5.31 10.42 -40.67
CA GLU A 155 -5.15 9.21 -39.86
C GLU A 155 -6.26 8.17 -40.11
N SER A 156 -7.40 8.58 -40.69
CA SER A 156 -8.45 7.65 -41.07
C SER A 156 -8.02 6.83 -42.30
N PRO A 157 -7.97 5.50 -42.20
CA PRO A 157 -7.57 4.65 -43.32
C PRO A 157 -8.48 4.82 -44.54
N ASP A 158 -9.78 5.01 -44.31
CA ASP A 158 -10.77 5.14 -45.38
C ASP A 158 -10.62 6.47 -46.10
N PHE A 159 -10.45 7.58 -45.37
CA PHE A 159 -10.17 8.88 -45.98
C PHE A 159 -8.83 8.88 -46.72
N ALA A 160 -7.79 8.24 -46.17
CA ALA A 160 -6.50 8.12 -46.83
C ALA A 160 -6.60 7.33 -48.14
N LYS A 161 -7.34 6.22 -48.16
CA LYS A 161 -7.61 5.43 -49.37
C LYS A 161 -8.41 6.23 -50.41
N GLU A 162 -9.44 6.94 -49.99
CA GLU A 162 -10.26 7.77 -50.89
C GLU A 162 -9.45 8.92 -51.50
N SER A 163 -8.67 9.62 -50.67
CA SER A 163 -7.76 10.69 -51.10
C SER A 163 -6.70 10.20 -52.10
N LEU A 164 -6.15 9.00 -51.88
CA LEU A 164 -5.22 8.37 -52.83
C LEU A 164 -5.91 8.02 -54.15
N ARG A 165 -7.10 7.42 -54.09
CA ARG A 165 -7.90 7.10 -55.29
C ARG A 165 -8.18 8.34 -56.12
N ASP A 166 -8.60 9.42 -55.50
CA ASP A 166 -8.93 10.66 -56.22
C ASP A 166 -7.69 11.28 -56.87
N ARG A 167 -6.54 11.27 -56.16
CA ARG A 167 -5.26 11.70 -56.75
C ARG A 167 -4.85 10.88 -57.97
N LEU A 168 -5.12 9.56 -57.96
CA LEU A 168 -4.78 8.66 -59.06
C LEU A 168 -5.71 8.77 -60.27
N LYS A 169 -6.98 9.14 -60.07
CA LYS A 169 -8.02 9.27 -61.12
C LYS A 169 -7.86 10.49 -62.03
N GLY A 170 -7.08 11.49 -61.62
CA GLY A 170 -6.95 12.76 -62.36
C GLY A 170 -6.42 12.63 -63.79
N ASP A 171 -6.78 13.59 -64.65
CA ASP A 171 -6.42 13.60 -66.09
C ASP A 171 -4.91 13.70 -66.34
N ARG A 172 -4.16 14.33 -65.43
CA ARG A 172 -2.68 14.39 -65.49
C ARG A 172 -1.99 13.35 -64.61
N SER A 173 -2.78 12.53 -63.93
CA SER A 173 -2.34 11.48 -63.01
C SER A 173 -2.28 10.12 -63.71
N TRP A 174 -2.07 9.04 -62.96
CA TRP A 174 -1.95 7.67 -63.48
C TRP A 174 -3.05 7.31 -64.49
N ALA A 175 -4.32 7.50 -64.12
CA ALA A 175 -5.46 7.12 -64.94
C ALA A 175 -5.54 7.87 -66.29
N GLY A 176 -5.22 9.17 -66.30
CA GLY A 176 -5.21 9.97 -67.52
C GLY A 176 -3.98 9.77 -68.40
N ARG A 177 -2.82 9.48 -67.79
CA ARG A 177 -1.60 9.08 -68.54
C ARG A 177 -1.82 7.74 -69.25
N GLU A 178 -2.37 6.77 -68.54
CA GLU A 178 -2.65 5.45 -69.11
C GLU A 178 -3.69 5.54 -70.24
N LYS A 179 -4.74 6.36 -70.09
CA LYS A 179 -5.68 6.69 -71.18
C LYS A 179 -4.96 7.17 -72.43
N THR A 180 -4.02 8.09 -72.28
CA THR A 180 -3.25 8.68 -73.39
C THR A 180 -2.39 7.64 -74.08
N ILE A 181 -1.70 6.79 -73.31
CA ILE A 181 -0.83 5.72 -73.83
C ILE A 181 -1.65 4.66 -74.58
N LYS A 182 -2.82 4.28 -74.05
CA LYS A 182 -3.67 3.21 -74.61
C LYS A 182 -4.70 3.71 -75.62
N GLY A 183 -4.77 5.01 -75.90
CA GLY A 183 -5.74 5.60 -76.84
C GLY A 183 -7.19 5.46 -76.39
N LEU A 184 -7.46 5.43 -75.08
CA LEU A 184 -8.81 5.23 -74.54
C LEU A 184 -9.64 6.53 -74.58
N LYS A 185 -10.97 6.40 -74.70
CA LYS A 185 -11.89 7.57 -74.67
C LYS A 185 -12.03 8.18 -73.27
N HIS A 186 -11.88 7.38 -72.22
CA HIS A 186 -12.03 7.78 -70.83
C HIS A 186 -10.81 7.35 -69.99
N ASN A 187 -10.62 7.98 -68.84
CA ASN A 187 -9.53 7.64 -67.91
C ASN A 187 -9.66 6.19 -67.46
N SER A 188 -8.52 5.51 -67.29
CA SER A 188 -8.51 4.14 -66.79
C SER A 188 -9.12 4.04 -65.39
N PRO A 189 -9.85 2.97 -65.07
CA PRO A 189 -10.42 2.79 -63.74
C PRO A 189 -9.31 2.54 -62.72
N VAL A 190 -9.31 3.31 -61.62
CA VAL A 190 -8.46 3.04 -60.45
C VAL A 190 -9.23 2.12 -59.50
N ARG A 191 -8.94 0.82 -59.57
CA ARG A 191 -9.54 -0.20 -58.70
C ARG A 191 -8.75 -0.34 -57.40
N GLU A 192 -9.41 -0.89 -56.38
CA GLU A 192 -8.73 -1.33 -55.13
C GLU A 192 -7.88 -2.57 -55.40
#